data_AF-A0A537X4P0-F1
#
_entry.id   AF-A0A537X4P0-F1
#
_cell.length_a   1.000
_cell.length_b   1.000
_cell.length_c   1.000
_cell.angle_alpha   90.00
_cell.angle_beta   90.00
_cell.angle_gamma   90.00
#
_symmetry.space_group_name_H-M   'P 1'
#
loop_
_entity.id
_entity.type
_entity.pdbx_description
1 polymer ?
#
loop_
_entity_poly.entity_id
_entity_poly.type
_entity_poly.pdbx_seq_one_letter_code
_entity_poly.pdbx_strand_id
1 'polypeptide(L)' 'MQNANATTVRTAYEAYARGDLSTLLGFIDPEFEWTYLDPSFEDPEPHVCHGRQEIRPLWNAKQGEA' A
#
# COMPACT_ATOMS: atom_id res chain seq x y z
N MET A 1 -23.13 -3.94 -15.92
CA MET A 1 -22.09 -4.64 -15.14
C MET A 1 -21.25 -3.59 -14.45
N GLN A 2 -21.05 -3.68 -13.13
CA GLN A 2 -20.07 -2.83 -12.46
C GLN A 2 -18.68 -3.19 -12.99
N ASN A 3 -17.84 -2.17 -13.20
CA ASN A 3 -16.46 -2.40 -13.59
C ASN A 3 -15.73 -3.09 -12.42
N ALA A 4 -15.36 -4.36 -12.61
CA ALA A 4 -14.72 -5.17 -11.58
C ALA A 4 -13.48 -4.48 -10.99
N ASN A 5 -12.69 -3.80 -11.82
CA ASN A 5 -11.51 -3.07 -11.37
C ASN A 5 -11.87 -1.90 -10.44
N ALA A 6 -12.94 -1.17 -10.76
CA ALA A 6 -13.40 -0.06 -9.93
C ALA A 6 -13.90 -0.55 -8.56
N THR A 7 -14.55 -1.70 -8.52
CA THR A 7 -14.98 -2.34 -7.26
C THR A 7 -13.78 -2.79 -6.43
N THR A 8 -12.78 -3.43 -7.05
CA THR A 8 -11.53 -3.83 -6.38
C THR A 8 -10.82 -2.64 -5.76
N VAL A 9 -10.59 -1.57 -6.55
CA VAL A 9 -9.91 -0.35 -6.07
C VAL A 9 -10.68 0.27 -4.91
N ARG A 10 -12.00 0.44 -5.04
CA ARG A 10 -12.81 1.04 -3.96
C ARG A 10 -12.72 0.23 -2.66
N THR A 11 -12.81 -1.09 -2.76
CA THR A 11 -12.75 -1.99 -1.59
C THR A 11 -11.39 -1.91 -0.89
N ALA A 12 -10.29 -1.87 -1.66
CA ALA A 12 -8.95 -1.70 -1.11
C ALA A 12 -8.80 -0.36 -0.37
N TYR A 13 -9.31 0.74 -0.94
CA TYR A 13 -9.28 2.06 -0.29
C TYR A 13 -10.16 2.13 0.97
N GLU A 14 -11.32 1.47 0.98
CA GLU A 14 -12.16 1.37 2.18
C GLU A 14 -11.46 0.59 3.30
N ALA A 15 -10.74 -0.49 2.97
CA ALA A 15 -9.93 -1.24 3.94
C ALA A 15 -8.79 -0.37 4.50
N TYR A 16 -8.08 0.36 3.64
CA TYR A 16 -7.05 1.33 4.02
C TYR A 16 -7.60 2.36 5.01
N ALA A 17 -8.73 3.00 4.70
CA ALA A 17 -9.33 4.05 5.53
C ALA A 17 -9.76 3.56 6.93
N ARG A 18 -10.07 2.26 7.07
CA ARG A 18 -10.46 1.65 8.35
C ARG A 18 -9.28 1.02 9.10
N GLY A 19 -8.07 1.07 8.52
CA GLY A 19 -6.89 0.42 9.06
C GLY A 19 -6.89 -1.10 8.96
N ASP A 20 -7.74 -1.68 8.10
CA ASP A 20 -7.77 -3.12 7.85
C ASP A 20 -6.65 -3.52 6.86
N LEU A 21 -5.44 -3.62 7.40
CA LEU A 21 -4.26 -3.98 6.64
C LEU A 21 -4.36 -5.41 6.06
N SER A 22 -5.05 -6.34 6.72
CA SER A 22 -5.15 -7.71 6.22
C SER A 22 -5.93 -7.77 4.91
N THR A 23 -7.08 -7.08 4.88
CA THR A 23 -7.89 -6.98 3.66
C THR A 23 -7.17 -6.19 2.58
N LEU A 24 -6.52 -5.07 2.92
CA LEU A 24 -5.72 -4.29 1.97
C LEU A 24 -4.65 -5.13 1.28
N LEU A 25 -3.83 -5.86 2.05
CA LEU A 25 -2.77 -6.71 1.49
C LEU A 25 -3.31 -7.87 0.65
N GLY A 26 -4.54 -8.32 0.88
CA GLY A 26 -5.19 -9.34 0.06
C GLY A 26 -5.48 -8.89 -1.38
N PHE A 27 -5.52 -7.58 -1.63
CA PHE A 27 -5.70 -7.01 -2.97
C PHE A 27 -4.39 -6.74 -3.71
N ILE A 28 -3.24 -6.93 -3.06
CA ILE A 28 -1.93 -6.64 -3.63
C ILE A 28 -1.34 -7.94 -4.18
N ASP A 29 -0.90 -7.90 -5.44
CA ASP A 29 -0.24 -9.04 -6.05
C ASP A 29 1.06 -9.40 -5.29
N PRO A 30 1.31 -10.70 -5.01
CA PRO A 30 2.52 -11.15 -4.31
C PRO A 30 3.85 -10.73 -4.93
N GLU A 31 3.89 -10.56 -6.25
CA GLU A 31 5.08 -10.18 -7.03
C GLU A 31 5.03 -8.69 -7.43
N PHE A 32 4.08 -7.93 -6.89
CA PHE A 32 3.99 -6.51 -7.17
C PHE A 32 5.20 -5.76 -6.64
N GLU A 33 5.84 -5.00 -7.51
CA GLU A 33 6.87 -4.05 -7.17
C GLU A 33 6.43 -2.66 -7.62
N TRP A 34 6.66 -1.65 -6.77
CA TRP A 34 6.53 -0.25 -7.20
C TRP A 34 7.80 0.52 -6.89
N THR A 35 8.17 1.40 -7.81
CA THR A 35 9.16 2.43 -7.53
C THR A 35 8.46 3.65 -6.93
N TYR A 36 8.94 4.15 -5.80
CA TYR A 36 8.45 5.37 -5.17
C TYR A 36 9.60 6.32 -4.84
N LEU A 37 9.25 7.59 -4.68
CA LEU A 37 10.13 8.64 -4.17
C LEU A 37 9.64 8.98 -2.77
N ASP A 38 10.52 8.94 -1.78
CA ASP A 38 10.15 9.32 -0.41
C ASP A 38 10.08 10.86 -0.30
N PRO A 39 8.89 11.45 -0.10
CA PRO A 39 8.73 12.90 -0.06
C PRO A 39 9.37 13.56 1.17
N SER A 40 9.94 12.78 2.10
CA SER A 40 10.65 13.28 3.27
C SER A 40 12.04 13.86 2.92
N PHE A 41 12.55 13.60 1.72
CA PHE A 41 13.83 14.12 1.21
C PHE A 41 13.62 15.23 0.19
N GLU A 42 14.52 16.22 0.16
CA GLU A 42 14.48 17.35 -0.78
C GLU A 42 14.75 16.91 -2.23
N ASP A 43 15.63 15.93 -2.43
CA ASP A 43 15.93 15.30 -3.71
C ASP A 43 15.97 13.76 -3.53
N PRO A 44 14.80 13.10 -3.57
CA PRO A 44 14.71 11.68 -3.26
C PRO A 44 15.23 10.80 -4.40
N GLU A 45 16.03 9.79 -4.05
CA GLU A 45 16.36 8.72 -4.97
C GLU A 45 15.18 7.74 -5.13
N PRO A 46 15.00 7.10 -6.31
CA PRO A 46 13.97 6.07 -6.49
C PRO A 46 14.22 4.84 -5.63
N HIS A 47 13.23 4.45 -4.83
CA HIS A 47 13.25 3.22 -4.03
C HIS A 47 12.23 2.22 -4.57
N VAL A 48 12.59 0.94 -4.59
CA VAL A 48 11.67 -0.15 -4.92
C VAL A 48 11.03 -0.68 -3.63
N CYS A 49 9.71 -0.81 -3.64
CA CYS A 49 8.95 -1.48 -2.60
C CYS A 49 8.48 -2.84 -3.14
N HIS A 50 8.84 -3.93 -2.47
CA HIS A 50 8.43 -5.29 -2.81
C HIS A 50 7.06 -5.62 -2.20
N GLY A 51 6.04 -4.92 -2.70
CA GLY A 51 4.62 -5.22 -2.52
C GLY A 51 4.21 -5.59 -1.09
N ARG A 52 3.50 -6.71 -0.95
CA ARG A 52 2.95 -7.14 0.35
C ARG A 52 3.98 -7.38 1.44
N GLN A 53 5.23 -7.73 1.08
CA GLN A 53 6.26 -8.10 2.05
C GLN A 53 6.76 -6.89 2.83
N GLU A 54 6.84 -5.74 2.17
CA GLU A 54 7.39 -4.51 2.74
C GLU A 54 6.31 -3.54 3.22
N ILE A 55 5.09 -3.62 2.69
CA ILE A 55 3.99 -2.75 3.15
C ILE A 55 3.62 -2.99 4.61
N ARG A 56 3.61 -4.26 5.07
CA ARG A 56 3.25 -4.58 6.45
C ARG A 56 4.20 -3.97 7.49
N PRO A 57 5.53 -4.11 7.38
CA PRO A 57 6.44 -3.45 8.32
C PRO A 57 6.37 -1.92 8.23
N LEU A 58 6.23 -1.34 7.03
CA LEU A 58 6.07 0.12 6.86
C LEU A 58 4.80 0.65 7.54
N TRP A 59 3.68 -0.07 7.40
CA TRP A 59 2.42 0.27 8.05
C TRP A 59 2.55 0.30 9.58
N ASN A 60 3.18 -0.73 10.15
CA ASN A 60 3.37 -0.82 11.60
C ASN A 60 4.26 0.31 12.13
N ALA A 61 5.32 0.68 11.40
CA ALA A 61 6.16 1.81 11.76
C ALA A 61 5.36 3.12 11.80
N LYS A 62 4.50 3.37 10.80
CA LYS A 62 3.64 4.56 10.74
C LYS A 62 2.59 4.63 11.85
N GLN A 63 2.12 3.51 12.38
CA GLN A 63 1.15 3.48 13.49
C GLN A 63 1.80 3.72 14.86
N GLY A 64 3.11 3.47 15.01
CA GLY A 64 3.86 3.70 16.24
C GLY A 64 4.36 5.14 16.45
N GLU A 65 4.16 6.01 15.46
CA GLU A 65 4.50 7.45 15.51
C GLU A 65 3.32 8.32 16.03
N ALA A 66 2.22 7.70 16.48
CA ALA A 66 1.01 8.36 16.96
C ALA A 66 0.99 8.60 18.48
#